data_AF-A0A657ARD2-F1
#
_entry.id   AF-A0A657ARD2-F1
#
_cell.length_a   1.000
_cell.length_b   1.000
_cell.length_c   1.000
_cell.angle_alpha   90.00
_cell.angle_beta   90.00
_cell.angle_gamma   90.00
#
_symmetry.space_group_name_H-M   'P 1'
#
loop_
_entity.id
_entity.type
_entity.pdbx_description
1 polymer ?
#
loop_
_entity_poly.entity_id
_entity_poly.type
_entity_poly.pdbx_seq_one_letter_code
_entity_poly.pdbx_strand_id
1 'polypeptide(L)'
;MAFKVNIDVDRTITVSADVATAFALLSDVPASAEHFPKIENLIDQGDGVYRWETEKVGIGDHALQTIYASKYVSDEANGSVEWTAVKGEGNAQVSGGWSLTEVDGGTELTLSS
;
A
#
# COMPACT_ATOMS: atom_id res chain seq x y z
N MET A 1 26.26 -10.62 0.22
CA MET A 1 25.91 -10.46 -1.21
C MET A 1 24.59 -9.70 -1.23
N ALA A 2 24.50 -8.56 -1.90
CA ALA A 2 23.27 -7.78 -1.99
C ALA A 2 22.60 -8.08 -3.34
N PHE A 3 21.31 -8.36 -3.33
CA PHE A 3 20.51 -8.55 -4.52
C PHE A 3 19.32 -7.61 -4.50
N LYS A 4 18.89 -7.15 -5.67
CA LYS A 4 17.69 -6.33 -5.84
C LYS A 4 16.64 -7.17 -6.56
N VAL A 5 15.43 -7.17 -6.04
CA VAL A 5 14.27 -7.81 -6.67
C VAL A 5 13.37 -6.70 -7.20
N ASN A 6 12.96 -6.82 -8.46
CA ASN A 6 11.91 -5.99 -9.04
C ASN A 6 10.64 -6.84 -9.08
N ILE A 7 9.53 -6.26 -8.63
CA ILE A 7 8.23 -6.90 -8.56
C ILE A 7 7.25 -5.89 -9.14
N ASP A 8 6.51 -6.31 -10.16
CA ASP A 8 5.37 -5.57 -10.71
C ASP A 8 4.11 -6.40 -10.43
N VAL A 9 3.06 -5.77 -9.90
CA VAL A 9 1.81 -6.44 -9.52
C VAL A 9 0.62 -5.64 -10.02
N ASP A 10 -0.23 -6.31 -10.80
CA ASP A 10 -1.56 -5.83 -11.15
C ASP A 10 -2.61 -6.80 -10.58
N ARG A 11 -3.59 -6.27 -9.84
CA ARG A 11 -4.70 -7.06 -9.29
C ARG A 11 -6.00 -6.28 -9.39
N THR A 12 -7.05 -6.97 -9.83
CA THR A 12 -8.42 -6.43 -9.85
C THR A 12 -9.30 -7.30 -8.96
N ILE A 13 -10.08 -6.66 -8.09
CA ILE A 13 -11.05 -7.30 -7.21
C ILE A 13 -12.35 -6.51 -7.21
N THR A 14 -13.48 -7.18 -7.03
CA THR A 14 -14.77 -6.52 -6.83
C THR A 14 -15.22 -6.69 -5.39
N VAL A 15 -15.57 -5.59 -4.74
CA VAL A 15 -16.15 -5.57 -3.39
C VAL A 15 -17.61 -5.15 -3.45
N SER A 16 -18.43 -5.64 -2.54
CA SER A 16 -19.87 -5.31 -2.47
C SER A 16 -20.16 -3.91 -1.89
N ALA A 17 -19.13 -3.19 -1.45
CA ALA A 17 -19.26 -1.84 -0.92
C ALA A 17 -19.42 -0.82 -2.05
N ASP A 18 -20.12 0.28 -1.76
CA ASP A 18 -20.18 1.43 -2.67
C ASP A 18 -18.81 2.14 -2.75
N VAL A 19 -18.64 2.95 -3.81
CA VAL A 19 -17.36 3.59 -4.13
C VAL A 19 -16.90 4.51 -2.99
N ALA A 20 -17.81 5.24 -2.35
CA ALA A 20 -17.46 6.17 -1.28
C ALA A 20 -16.93 5.41 -0.06
N THR A 21 -17.61 4.32 0.33
CA THR A 21 -17.17 3.45 1.42
C THR A 21 -15.80 2.80 1.12
N ALA A 22 -15.62 2.28 -0.10
CA ALA A 22 -14.35 1.66 -0.49
C ALA A 22 -13.21 2.70 -0.55
N PHE A 23 -13.47 3.88 -1.11
CA PHE A 23 -12.51 4.98 -1.18
C PHE A 23 -12.11 5.47 0.22
N ALA A 24 -13.07 5.65 1.13
CA ALA A 24 -12.81 6.07 2.50
C ALA A 24 -11.84 5.12 3.21
N LEU A 25 -11.99 3.80 3.03
CA LEU A 25 -11.05 2.82 3.60
C LEU A 25 -9.67 2.90 2.94
N LEU A 26 -9.59 2.98 1.60
CA LEU A 26 -8.31 2.95 0.89
C LEU A 26 -7.51 4.26 1.02
N SER A 27 -8.18 5.39 1.25
CA SER A 27 -7.55 6.69 1.51
C SER A 27 -7.08 6.85 2.96
N ASP A 28 -7.68 6.11 3.90
CA ASP A 28 -7.18 5.96 5.27
C ASP A 28 -6.09 4.88 5.32
N VAL A 29 -4.83 5.30 5.14
CA VAL A 29 -3.68 4.39 5.08
C VAL A 29 -3.55 3.54 6.35
N PRO A 30 -3.66 4.08 7.58
CA PRO A 30 -3.72 3.27 8.80
C PRO A 30 -4.81 2.20 8.79
N ALA A 31 -6.05 2.55 8.48
CA ALA A 31 -7.15 1.57 8.45
C ALA A 31 -6.95 0.52 7.35
N SER A 32 -6.51 0.93 6.16
CA SER A 32 -6.19 0.00 5.07
C SER A 32 -5.05 -0.95 5.44
N ALA A 33 -4.05 -0.51 6.21
CA ALA A 33 -2.90 -1.30 6.59
C ALA A 33 -3.26 -2.47 7.52
N GLU A 34 -4.33 -2.37 8.31
CA GLU A 34 -4.81 -3.47 9.17
C GLU A 34 -5.23 -4.71 8.37
N HIS A 35 -5.54 -4.53 7.08
CA HIS A 35 -5.88 -5.62 6.17
C HIS A 35 -4.66 -6.23 5.47
N PHE A 36 -3.47 -5.62 5.60
CA PHE A 36 -2.24 -6.15 5.03
C PHE A 36 -1.58 -7.15 5.99
N PRO A 37 -1.31 -8.39 5.56
CA PRO A 37 -0.71 -9.39 6.42
C PRO A 37 0.77 -9.09 6.67
N LYS A 38 1.27 -9.51 7.83
CA LYS A 38 2.70 -9.47 8.19
C LYS A 38 3.30 -8.06 8.25
N ILE A 39 2.51 -7.08 8.69
CA ILE A 39 3.01 -5.76 9.06
C ILE A 39 3.37 -5.76 10.54
N GLU A 40 4.61 -5.37 10.84
CA GLU A 40 5.10 -5.19 12.22
C GLU A 40 4.79 -3.78 12.73
N ASN A 41 5.08 -2.76 11.93
CA ASN A 41 4.75 -1.36 12.24
C ASN A 41 4.28 -0.61 10.99
N LEU A 42 3.34 0.32 11.22
CA LEU A 42 3.04 1.42 10.33
C LEU A 42 3.28 2.73 11.08
N ILE A 43 4.19 3.55 10.58
CA ILE A 43 4.59 4.80 11.24
C ILE A 43 4.17 5.96 10.36
N ASP A 44 3.27 6.81 10.88
CA ASP A 44 2.92 8.09 10.27
C ASP A 44 4.09 9.08 10.46
N GLN A 45 4.65 9.53 9.35
CA GLN A 45 5.75 10.51 9.30
C GLN A 45 5.25 11.94 9.03
N GLY A 46 3.94 12.14 8.90
CA GLY A 46 3.32 13.39 8.50
C GLY A 46 3.28 13.59 6.98
N ASP A 47 2.56 14.62 6.53
CA ASP A 47 2.43 15.00 5.11
C ASP A 47 1.99 13.87 4.15
N GLY A 48 1.21 12.92 4.67
CA GLY A 48 0.73 11.75 3.93
C GLY A 48 1.83 10.71 3.67
N VAL A 49 2.94 10.77 4.42
CA VAL A 49 4.04 9.80 4.31
C VAL A 49 3.91 8.74 5.40
N TYR A 50 3.92 7.48 4.98
CA TYR A 50 3.85 6.35 5.89
C TYR A 50 5.03 5.42 5.66
N ARG A 51 5.66 5.02 6.76
CA ARG A 51 6.72 4.02 6.78
C ARG A 51 6.14 2.67 7.17
N TRP A 52 6.38 1.69 6.32
CA TRP A 52 5.94 0.32 6.46
C TRP A 52 7.12 -0.54 6.89
N GLU A 53 6.95 -1.27 7.99
CA GLU A 53 7.92 -2.26 8.46
C GLU A 53 7.22 -3.60 8.51
N THR A 54 7.64 -4.55 7.66
CA THR A 54 7.08 -5.90 7.69
C THR A 54 7.62 -6.68 8.88
N GLU A 55 6.96 -7.76 9.24
CA GLU A 55 7.55 -8.75 10.14
C GLU A 55 8.88 -9.28 9.60
N LYS A 56 9.78 -9.59 10.52
CA LYS A 56 11.05 -10.25 10.23
C LYS A 56 10.83 -11.69 9.79
N VAL A 57 11.43 -12.06 8.67
CA VAL A 57 11.44 -13.45 8.16
C VAL A 57 12.86 -14.00 8.23
N GLY A 58 13.07 -15.02 9.06
CA GLY A 58 14.36 -15.69 9.23
C GLY A 58 14.69 -15.99 10.69
N ILE A 59 15.95 -16.33 10.97
CA ILE A 59 16.40 -16.75 12.31
C ILE A 59 17.67 -16.00 12.71
N GLY A 60 17.68 -15.44 13.92
CA GLY A 60 18.82 -14.72 14.49
C GLY A 60 19.29 -13.58 13.58
N ASP A 61 20.61 -13.48 13.39
CA ASP A 61 21.24 -12.40 12.60
C ASP A 61 21.00 -12.49 11.08
N HIS A 62 20.29 -13.53 10.61
CA HIS A 62 19.98 -13.75 9.19
C HIS A 62 18.52 -13.42 8.86
N ALA A 63 17.80 -12.76 9.76
CA ALA A 63 16.44 -12.31 9.49
C ALA A 63 16.42 -11.16 8.47
N LEU A 64 15.51 -11.26 7.50
CA LEU A 64 15.23 -10.20 6.55
C LEU A 64 13.98 -9.45 6.98
N GLN A 65 14.01 -8.13 6.85
CA GLN A 65 12.87 -7.26 7.08
C GLN A 65 12.73 -6.34 5.89
N THR A 66 11.52 -6.21 5.34
CA THR A 66 11.25 -5.22 4.31
C THR A 66 10.84 -3.94 5.00
N ILE A 67 11.54 -2.86 4.68
CA ILE A 67 11.21 -1.55 5.19
C ILE A 67 11.26 -0.53 4.07
N TYR A 68 10.23 0.30 3.97
CA TYR A 68 10.12 1.39 3.00
C TYR A 68 9.21 2.49 3.54
N ALA A 69 9.25 3.66 2.90
CA ALA A 69 8.23 4.68 3.08
C ALA A 69 7.70 5.16 1.73
N SER A 70 6.42 5.51 1.71
CA SER A 70 5.74 6.02 0.53
C SER A 70 4.86 7.21 0.90
N LYS A 71 4.79 8.18 0.00
CA LYS A 71 3.89 9.34 0.11
C LYS A 71 2.60 9.04 -0.64
N TYR A 72 1.47 9.21 0.03
CA TYR A 72 0.14 8.93 -0.49
C TYR A 72 -0.56 10.23 -0.92
N VAL A 73 -1.30 10.13 -2.02
CA VAL A 73 -2.17 11.18 -2.56
C VAL A 73 -3.50 10.56 -2.91
N SER A 74 -4.58 11.03 -2.30
CA SER A 74 -5.95 10.58 -2.56
C SER A 74 -6.68 11.60 -3.43
N ASP A 75 -7.35 11.11 -4.47
CA ASP A 75 -8.18 11.91 -5.38
C ASP A 75 -9.56 11.25 -5.48
N GLU A 76 -10.48 11.72 -4.65
CA GLU A 76 -11.85 11.19 -4.58
C GLU A 76 -12.63 11.46 -5.86
N ALA A 77 -12.38 12.59 -6.53
CA ALA A 77 -13.06 12.96 -7.76
C ALA A 77 -12.73 12.01 -8.91
N ASN A 78 -11.49 11.50 -8.94
CA ASN A 78 -11.03 10.52 -9.93
C ASN A 78 -11.05 9.07 -9.41
N GLY A 79 -11.48 8.85 -8.17
CA GLY A 79 -11.53 7.52 -7.56
C GLY A 79 -10.16 6.85 -7.49
N SER A 80 -9.11 7.59 -7.11
CA SER A 80 -7.76 7.05 -7.03
C SER A 80 -7.04 7.35 -5.72
N VAL A 81 -6.15 6.43 -5.33
CA VAL A 81 -5.20 6.61 -4.22
C VAL A 81 -3.85 6.17 -4.72
N GLU A 82 -2.94 7.10 -4.94
CA GLU A 82 -1.61 6.84 -5.46
C GLU A 82 -0.56 6.98 -4.37
N TRP A 83 0.50 6.17 -4.44
CA TRP A 83 1.67 6.35 -3.58
C TRP A 83 2.97 6.30 -4.36
N THR A 84 3.91 7.15 -3.94
CA THR A 84 5.25 7.23 -4.53
C THR A 84 6.30 6.95 -3.48
N ALA A 85 7.29 6.13 -3.83
CA ALA A 85 8.41 5.79 -2.95
C ALA A 85 9.17 7.04 -2.46
N VAL A 86 9.46 7.10 -1.16
CA VAL A 86 10.35 8.09 -0.57
C VAL A 86 11.79 7.57 -0.66
N LYS A 87 12.65 8.30 -1.37
CA LYS A 87 14.05 7.89 -1.56
C LYS A 87 14.82 7.97 -0.23
N GLY A 88 15.60 6.92 0.04
CA GLY A 88 16.46 6.85 1.23
C GLY A 88 15.79 6.22 2.46
N GLU A 89 14.50 5.91 2.37
CA GLU A 89 13.75 5.29 3.47
C GLU A 89 13.78 3.75 3.36
N GLY A 90 14.58 3.10 4.21
CA GLY A 90 14.63 1.64 4.31
C GLY A 90 15.41 0.96 3.17
N ASN A 91 14.99 -0.26 2.82
CA ASN A 91 15.68 -1.12 1.85
C ASN A 91 14.84 -1.46 0.61
N ALA A 92 13.61 -0.96 0.51
CA ALA A 92 12.72 -1.12 -0.64
C ALA A 92 12.19 0.24 -1.13
N GLN A 93 11.81 0.29 -2.41
CA GLN A 93 11.15 1.42 -3.03
C GLN A 93 9.82 0.91 -3.58
N VAL A 94 8.71 1.42 -3.02
CA VAL A 94 7.36 0.96 -3.35
C VAL A 94 6.54 2.15 -3.83
N SER A 95 6.12 2.08 -5.09
CA SER A 95 5.17 3.00 -5.70
C SER A 95 3.99 2.19 -6.21
N GLY A 96 2.86 2.83 -6.45
CA GLY A 96 1.68 2.16 -6.95
C GLY A 96 0.44 3.01 -6.77
N GLY A 97 -0.71 2.38 -6.96
CA GLY A 97 -1.98 3.04 -6.76
C GLY A 97 -3.16 2.08 -6.76
N TRP A 98 -4.24 2.58 -6.18
CA TRP A 98 -5.59 2.05 -6.34
C TRP A 98 -6.36 2.92 -7.31
N SER A 99 -7.09 2.27 -8.23
CA SER A 99 -8.17 2.87 -9.01
C SER A 99 -9.48 2.19 -8.68
N LEU A 100 -10.52 2.98 -8.46
CA LEU A 100 -11.85 2.53 -8.09
C LEU A 100 -12.82 2.84 -9.23
N THR A 101 -13.67 1.88 -9.58
CA THR A 101 -14.71 2.05 -10.60
C THR A 101 -16.01 1.44 -10.09
N GLU A 102 -17.10 2.20 -10.17
CA GLU A 102 -18.44 1.70 -9.83
C GLU A 102 -18.86 0.61 -10.83
N VAL A 103 -19.40 -0.50 -10.32
CA VAL A 103 -19.91 -1.61 -11.13
C VAL A 103 -21.25 -2.08 -10.57
N ASP A 104 -22.00 -2.86 -11.35
CA ASP A 104 -23.25 -3.43 -10.86
C ASP A 104 -22.99 -4.33 -9.65
N GLY A 105 -23.66 -4.04 -8.53
CA GLY A 105 -23.48 -4.78 -7.28
C GLY A 105 -22.26 -4.38 -6.42
N GLY A 106 -21.53 -3.31 -6.75
CA GLY A 106 -20.48 -2.78 -5.86
C GLY A 106 -19.41 -1.93 -6.53
N THR A 107 -18.15 -2.13 -6.12
CA THR A 107 -17.00 -1.37 -6.60
C THR A 107 -15.90 -2.31 -7.05
N GLU A 108 -15.37 -2.09 -8.25
CA GLU A 108 -14.14 -2.70 -8.72
C GLU A 108 -12.93 -1.89 -8.26
N LEU A 109 -11.96 -2.56 -7.66
CA LEU A 109 -10.71 -2.00 -7.17
C LEU A 109 -9.57 -2.61 -7.98
N THR A 110 -8.75 -1.76 -8.61
CA THR A 110 -7.55 -2.17 -9.33
C THR A 110 -6.32 -1.64 -8.61
N LEU A 111 -5.45 -2.56 -8.19
CA LEU A 111 -4.11 -2.29 -7.66
C LEU A 111 -3.10 -2.40 -8.81
N SER A 112 -2.21 -1.41 -8.90
CA SER A 112 -1.01 -1.45 -9.75
C SER A 112 0.20 -0.99 -8.94
N SER A 113 1.31 -1.74 -8.93
CA SER A 113 2.55 -1.38 -8.22
C SER A 113 3.79 -1.91 -8.90
#